data_AF-A0A2A2D7T8-F1
#
_entry.id   AF-A0A2A2D7T8-F1
#
_cell.length_a   1.000
_cell.length_b   1.000
_cell.length_c   1.000
_cell.angle_alpha   90.00
_cell.angle_beta   90.00
_cell.angle_gamma   90.00
#
_symmetry.space_group_name_H-M   'P 1'
#
loop_
_entity.id
_entity.type
_entity.pdbx_description
1 polymer ?
#
loop_
_entity_poly.entity_id
_entity_poly.type
_entity_poly.pdbx_seq_one_letter_code
_entity_poly.pdbx_strand_id
1 'polypeptide(L)'
;MAMASSVRRYGALRAGPRRRGALAVAAGALPALCFPAPALWWLAYVALVPWLLLVRSAATARRAALEGWLGGAGFLLAVHHWLLPSLHVFILVLAALLGLLWAPWGLVVHRLLGGSPGPGRCAAALVVVPSAWLMVELVRSWEYLGGPWGLFGASQWQVQPALRLASLGGIWLVSFLLVALNAALATLVCAPRARATGAVGALVCAAVAAGGWLWAPRPQDAGTVRIAVVQPGVISGAHSPQRRFDREEELTRRLAGQRLDLVVWGESSVGDDLDRRPGLRNRLAALSREVGADLLVNVDARRADRPGIFKSSVLVGPGGPTGDRYDKMRLVPFGEYIPARSLLGWATSVGKAAGEDRRRGERPVVMRLPAGGAGAAGLRIGPLVCFESAFPDMSRRLARDGAQVLVAQSATSTFQHSWAPRQHASLAALRAAETWRPVVHATLTGVSAVAGPRGEAVGTTLGTERSASAVYEVPLARGTSPYVRTGDLAVLGSVTVLVCYAAATAARALLRRRSREGVRKPAPERR
;
A
#
# COMPACT_ATOMS: atom_id res chain seq x y z
N MET A 1 26.49 -39.97 -34.96
CA MET A 1 26.85 -39.69 -33.56
C MET A 1 27.21 -38.21 -33.34
N ALA A 2 26.33 -37.29 -33.74
CA ALA A 2 26.57 -35.83 -33.65
C ALA A 2 25.26 -35.04 -33.40
N MET A 3 24.46 -35.49 -32.43
CA MET A 3 23.19 -34.84 -32.07
C MET A 3 23.04 -34.64 -30.55
N ALA A 4 24.16 -34.59 -29.83
CA ALA A 4 24.19 -34.49 -28.35
C ALA A 4 24.85 -33.20 -27.80
N SER A 5 25.24 -32.24 -28.65
CA SER A 5 26.11 -31.12 -28.21
C SER A 5 25.44 -29.74 -28.04
N SER A 6 24.14 -29.56 -28.30
CA SER A 6 23.53 -28.21 -28.26
C SER A 6 22.79 -27.82 -26.96
N VAL A 7 22.73 -28.70 -25.95
CA VAL A 7 22.00 -28.43 -24.69
C VAL A 7 22.82 -27.62 -23.66
N ARG A 8 24.08 -27.25 -23.97
CA ARG A 8 25.06 -26.77 -22.97
C ARG A 8 25.38 -25.26 -22.96
N ARG A 9 24.46 -24.34 -23.30
CA ARG A 9 24.79 -22.88 -23.32
C ARG A 9 23.93 -21.92 -22.49
N TYR A 10 23.03 -22.42 -21.65
CA TYR A 10 22.52 -21.60 -20.54
C TYR A 10 22.69 -22.40 -19.25
N GLY A 11 23.73 -22.06 -18.49
CA GLY A 11 24.00 -22.67 -17.20
C GLY A 11 22.76 -22.53 -16.32
N ALA A 12 21.99 -23.62 -16.19
CA ALA A 12 21.19 -23.80 -15.00
C ALA A 12 22.15 -23.57 -13.85
N LEU A 13 21.85 -22.61 -12.96
CA LEU A 13 22.55 -22.50 -11.69
C LEU A 13 22.45 -23.89 -11.04
N ARG A 14 23.50 -24.71 -11.20
CA ARG A 14 23.63 -26.10 -10.70
C ARG A 14 23.83 -26.08 -9.18
N ALA A 15 23.10 -25.22 -8.51
CA ALA A 15 23.07 -25.16 -7.07
C ALA A 15 22.13 -26.27 -6.59
N GLY A 16 22.54 -26.99 -5.56
CA GLY A 16 21.69 -28.01 -4.94
C GLY A 16 20.36 -27.43 -4.45
N PRO A 17 19.32 -28.26 -4.22
CA PRO A 17 17.96 -27.80 -3.87
C PRO A 17 17.91 -26.84 -2.66
N ARG A 18 18.77 -27.06 -1.66
CA ARG A 18 18.90 -26.19 -0.48
C ARG A 18 19.44 -24.80 -0.84
N ARG A 19 20.52 -24.73 -1.63
CA ARG A 19 21.12 -23.47 -2.09
C ARG A 19 20.14 -22.66 -2.94
N ARG A 20 19.42 -23.30 -3.86
CA ARG A 20 18.37 -22.63 -4.64
C ARG A 20 17.23 -22.10 -3.76
N GLY A 21 16.91 -22.78 -2.66
CA GLY A 21 15.90 -22.32 -1.71
C GLY A 21 16.33 -21.03 -1.03
N ALA A 22 17.56 -21.00 -0.49
CA ALA A 22 18.14 -19.79 0.11
C ALA A 22 18.23 -18.62 -0.90
N LEU A 23 18.64 -18.90 -2.14
CA LEU A 23 18.66 -17.89 -3.21
C LEU A 23 17.26 -17.36 -3.54
N ALA A 24 16.21 -18.18 -3.47
CA ALA A 24 14.84 -17.73 -3.69
C ALA A 24 14.40 -16.76 -2.60
N VAL A 25 14.64 -17.09 -1.33
CA VAL A 25 14.36 -16.20 -0.19
C VAL A 25 15.12 -14.87 -0.35
N ALA A 26 16.42 -14.91 -0.64
CA ALA A 26 17.24 -13.71 -0.80
C ALA A 26 16.81 -12.85 -2.01
N ALA A 27 16.57 -13.47 -3.16
CA ALA A 27 16.13 -12.76 -4.36
C ALA A 27 14.72 -12.15 -4.19
N GLY A 28 13.84 -12.83 -3.45
CA GLY A 28 12.52 -12.30 -3.09
C GLY A 28 12.57 -11.21 -2.03
N ALA A 29 13.57 -11.20 -1.14
CA ALA A 29 13.78 -10.15 -0.15
C ALA A 29 14.33 -8.84 -0.76
N LEU A 30 15.07 -8.92 -1.88
CA LEU A 30 15.74 -7.78 -2.52
C LEU A 30 14.83 -6.55 -2.78
N PRO A 31 13.59 -6.70 -3.28
CA PRO A 31 12.68 -5.57 -3.49
C PRO A 31 12.34 -4.78 -2.23
N ALA A 32 12.53 -5.34 -1.03
CA ALA A 32 12.30 -4.64 0.24
C ALA A 32 13.20 -3.38 0.38
N LEU A 33 14.38 -3.38 -0.24
CA LEU A 33 15.29 -2.23 -0.22
C LEU A 33 14.76 -1.01 -0.98
N CYS A 34 13.74 -1.21 -1.83
CA CYS A 34 13.14 -0.13 -2.62
C CYS A 34 12.18 0.74 -1.79
N PHE A 35 11.75 0.27 -0.61
CA PHE A 35 10.86 0.98 0.29
C PHE A 35 11.60 2.07 1.10
N PRO A 36 10.92 3.07 1.69
CA PRO A 36 11.49 4.32 2.23
C PRO A 36 12.67 4.28 3.23
N ALA A 37 13.07 3.11 3.70
CA ALA A 37 14.35 2.91 4.36
C ALA A 37 14.89 1.59 3.82
N PRO A 38 15.95 1.56 2.98
CA PRO A 38 16.85 2.66 2.57
C PRO A 38 16.39 3.52 1.37
N ALA A 39 15.19 3.30 0.81
CA ALA A 39 14.63 4.07 -0.31
C ALA A 39 15.41 3.96 -1.64
N LEU A 40 15.96 2.78 -1.95
CA LEU A 40 16.61 2.50 -3.25
C LEU A 40 15.56 2.30 -4.35
N TRP A 41 14.71 3.30 -4.59
CA TRP A 41 13.58 3.23 -5.52
C TRP A 41 13.98 2.83 -6.94
N TRP A 42 15.17 3.23 -7.38
CA TRP A 42 15.73 2.90 -8.69
C TRP A 42 16.00 1.39 -8.84
N LEU A 43 16.22 0.67 -7.73
CA LEU A 43 16.41 -0.77 -7.74
C LEU A 43 15.12 -1.49 -8.17
N ALA A 44 13.94 -0.90 -7.94
CA ALA A 44 12.66 -1.51 -8.31
C ALA A 44 12.55 -1.85 -9.81
N TYR A 45 13.25 -1.11 -10.68
CA TYR A 45 13.27 -1.38 -12.12
C TYR A 45 13.97 -2.70 -12.49
N VAL A 46 14.80 -3.25 -11.60
CA VAL A 46 15.59 -4.48 -11.84
C VAL A 46 15.52 -5.52 -10.71
N ALA A 47 14.92 -5.17 -9.56
CA ALA A 47 14.94 -5.97 -8.33
C ALA A 47 14.34 -7.38 -8.48
N LEU A 48 13.39 -7.56 -9.39
CA LEU A 48 12.73 -8.86 -9.61
C LEU A 48 13.47 -9.71 -10.64
N VAL A 49 14.41 -9.15 -11.41
CA VAL A 49 15.16 -9.89 -12.44
C VAL A 49 15.90 -11.10 -11.86
N PRO A 50 16.67 -11.01 -10.74
CA PRO A 50 17.33 -12.19 -10.17
C PRO A 50 16.34 -13.29 -9.78
N TRP A 51 15.19 -12.92 -9.21
CA TRP A 51 14.18 -13.88 -8.79
C TRP A 51 13.49 -14.54 -9.99
N LEU A 52 13.13 -13.76 -11.01
CA LEU A 52 12.58 -14.26 -12.27
C LEU A 52 13.55 -15.26 -12.93
N LEU A 53 14.84 -14.92 -13.03
CA LEU A 53 15.89 -15.77 -13.59
C LEU A 53 16.07 -17.08 -12.80
N LEU A 54 15.98 -17.01 -11.47
CA LEU A 54 16.02 -18.19 -10.63
C LEU A 54 14.81 -19.11 -10.92
N VAL A 55 13.59 -18.59 -10.82
CA VAL A 55 12.36 -19.37 -11.02
C VAL A 55 12.28 -19.99 -12.41
N ARG A 56 12.62 -19.24 -13.47
CA ARG A 56 12.60 -19.80 -14.84
C ARG A 56 13.61 -20.92 -15.06
N SER A 57 14.68 -20.96 -14.27
CA SER A 57 15.71 -22.02 -14.34
C SER A 57 15.36 -23.27 -13.54
N ALA A 58 14.23 -23.30 -12.84
CA ALA A 58 13.77 -24.48 -12.12
C ALA A 58 13.60 -25.68 -13.05
N ALA A 59 14.05 -26.86 -12.61
CA ALA A 59 13.97 -28.09 -13.41
C ALA A 59 12.53 -28.61 -13.58
N THR A 60 11.63 -28.28 -12.63
CA THR A 60 10.24 -28.75 -12.61
C THR A 60 9.29 -27.63 -12.21
N ALA A 61 8.02 -27.76 -12.61
CA ALA A 61 6.95 -26.85 -12.20
C ALA A 61 6.78 -26.79 -10.67
N ARG A 62 6.85 -27.95 -9.98
CA ARG A 62 6.80 -28.00 -8.51
C ARG A 62 7.92 -27.19 -7.88
N ARG A 63 9.14 -27.25 -8.46
CA ARG A 63 10.27 -26.47 -7.97
C ARG A 63 10.08 -24.97 -8.23
N ALA A 64 9.55 -24.59 -9.39
CA ALA A 64 9.23 -23.20 -9.68
C ALA A 64 8.18 -22.62 -8.72
N ALA A 65 7.14 -23.40 -8.41
CA ALA A 65 6.13 -23.03 -7.41
C ALA A 65 6.76 -22.83 -6.03
N LEU A 66 7.65 -23.74 -5.59
CA LEU A 66 8.38 -23.61 -4.34
C LEU A 66 9.30 -22.37 -4.32
N GLU A 67 9.99 -22.06 -5.42
CA GLU A 67 10.84 -20.86 -5.51
C GLU A 67 10.05 -19.56 -5.58
N GLY A 68 8.84 -19.59 -6.15
CA GLY A 68 7.85 -18.51 -6.01
C GLY A 68 7.40 -18.35 -4.57
N TRP A 69 7.02 -19.45 -3.90
CA TRP A 69 6.62 -19.40 -2.49
C TRP A 69 7.73 -18.86 -1.57
N LEU A 70 8.93 -19.42 -1.65
CA LEU A 70 10.06 -19.04 -0.80
C LEU A 70 10.49 -17.58 -1.05
N GLY A 71 10.46 -17.11 -2.30
CA GLY A 71 10.72 -15.71 -2.59
C GLY A 71 9.64 -14.77 -2.07
N GLY A 72 8.35 -15.16 -2.18
CA GLY A 72 7.25 -14.41 -1.57
C GLY A 72 7.37 -14.32 -0.05
N ALA A 73 7.79 -15.42 0.60
CA ALA A 73 8.07 -15.43 2.04
C ALA A 73 9.26 -14.52 2.39
N GLY A 74 10.33 -14.56 1.60
CA GLY A 74 11.48 -13.65 1.76
C GLY A 74 11.10 -12.18 1.61
N PHE A 75 10.28 -11.85 0.62
CA PHE A 75 9.74 -10.51 0.42
C PHE A 75 8.95 -10.02 1.62
N LEU A 76 8.00 -10.83 2.09
CA LEU A 76 7.13 -10.48 3.21
C LEU A 76 7.91 -10.31 4.50
N LEU A 77 8.84 -11.23 4.79
CA LEU A 77 9.69 -11.15 5.96
C LEU A 77 10.54 -9.88 5.93
N ALA A 78 11.17 -9.56 4.79
CA ALA A 78 12.03 -8.38 4.67
C ALA A 78 11.24 -7.07 4.78
N VAL A 79 10.10 -6.95 4.09
CA VAL A 79 9.28 -5.74 4.11
C VAL A 79 8.62 -5.50 5.47
N HIS A 80 8.18 -6.57 6.14
CA HIS A 80 7.44 -6.50 7.40
C HIS A 80 8.28 -6.86 8.63
N HIS A 81 9.61 -6.96 8.52
CA HIS A 81 10.47 -7.37 9.65
C HIS A 81 10.26 -6.49 10.89
N TRP A 82 9.81 -5.24 10.71
CA TRP A 82 9.46 -4.33 11.80
C TRP A 82 8.29 -4.82 12.68
N LEU A 83 7.54 -5.85 12.26
CA LEU A 83 6.53 -6.54 13.08
C LEU A 83 7.15 -7.55 14.06
N LEU A 84 8.44 -7.88 13.95
CA LEU A 84 9.13 -8.84 14.83
C LEU A 84 8.90 -8.56 16.34
N PRO A 85 8.96 -7.32 16.85
CA PRO A 85 8.73 -7.06 18.28
C PRO A 85 7.31 -7.38 18.77
N SER A 86 6.35 -7.48 17.84
CA SER A 86 4.94 -7.75 18.16
C SER A 86 4.54 -9.20 17.86
N LEU A 87 5.08 -9.79 16.79
CA LEU A 87 4.72 -11.13 16.31
C LEU A 87 5.76 -12.21 16.66
N HIS A 88 6.97 -11.83 17.09
CA HIS A 88 8.07 -12.76 17.38
C HIS A 88 8.26 -13.78 16.24
N VAL A 89 8.35 -15.08 16.57
CA VAL A 89 8.52 -16.16 15.59
C VAL A 89 7.33 -16.34 14.65
N PHE A 90 6.12 -15.87 15.02
CA PHE A 90 4.93 -16.01 14.19
C PHE A 90 5.03 -15.24 12.87
N ILE A 91 5.92 -14.25 12.77
CA ILE A 91 6.18 -13.57 11.49
C ILE A 91 6.66 -14.55 10.42
N LEU A 92 7.40 -15.60 10.78
CA LEU A 92 7.88 -16.62 9.85
C LEU A 92 6.72 -17.43 9.29
N VAL A 93 5.75 -17.78 10.14
CA VAL A 93 4.53 -18.48 9.76
C VAL A 93 3.68 -17.59 8.84
N LEU A 94 3.48 -16.34 9.22
CA LEU A 94 2.72 -15.37 8.41
C LEU A 94 3.37 -15.14 7.04
N ALA A 95 4.70 -14.94 7.01
CA ALA A 95 5.46 -14.78 5.78
C ALA A 95 5.38 -16.03 4.89
N ALA A 96 5.44 -17.23 5.48
CA ALA A 96 5.25 -18.47 4.74
C ALA A 96 3.81 -18.58 4.17
N LEU A 97 2.78 -18.36 4.99
CA LEU A 97 1.38 -18.49 4.56
C LEU A 97 1.02 -17.50 3.46
N LEU A 98 1.30 -16.21 3.66
CA LEU A 98 1.02 -15.18 2.65
C LEU A 98 1.99 -15.28 1.47
N GLY A 99 3.21 -15.76 1.69
CA GLY A 99 4.19 -16.00 0.62
C GLY A 99 3.73 -17.08 -0.36
N LEU A 100 2.86 -18.01 0.08
CA LEU A 100 2.30 -19.07 -0.77
C LEU A 100 1.56 -18.51 -1.99
N LEU A 101 1.04 -17.29 -1.89
CA LEU A 101 0.38 -16.61 -3.00
C LEU A 101 1.29 -16.41 -4.22
N TRP A 102 2.63 -16.43 -4.06
CA TRP A 102 3.57 -16.38 -5.18
C TRP A 102 3.88 -17.75 -5.81
N ALA A 103 3.37 -18.86 -5.27
CA ALA A 103 3.58 -20.17 -5.89
C ALA A 103 2.94 -20.27 -7.30
N PRO A 104 1.66 -19.85 -7.52
CA PRO A 104 1.09 -19.76 -8.86
C PRO A 104 1.86 -18.80 -9.78
N TRP A 105 2.33 -17.67 -9.24
CA TRP A 105 3.16 -16.73 -9.99
C TRP A 105 4.47 -17.40 -10.48
N GLY A 106 5.13 -18.18 -9.62
CA GLY A 106 6.31 -18.96 -10.00
C GLY A 106 6.04 -19.98 -11.12
N LEU A 107 4.86 -20.60 -11.12
CA LEU A 107 4.42 -21.48 -12.21
C LEU A 107 4.25 -20.72 -13.53
N VAL A 108 3.65 -19.53 -13.50
CA VAL A 108 3.48 -18.67 -14.68
C VAL A 108 4.85 -18.28 -15.27
N VAL A 109 5.77 -17.83 -14.42
CA VAL A 109 7.15 -17.47 -14.83
C VAL A 109 7.85 -18.67 -15.48
N HIS A 110 7.82 -19.83 -14.84
CA HIS A 110 8.44 -21.04 -15.38
C HIS A 110 7.81 -21.49 -16.72
N ARG A 111 6.47 -21.43 -16.83
CA ARG A 111 5.76 -21.79 -18.08
C ARG A 111 6.05 -20.83 -19.23
N LEU A 112 6.20 -19.54 -18.97
CA LEU A 112 6.37 -18.54 -20.03
C LEU A 112 7.84 -18.27 -20.37
N LEU A 113 8.72 -18.28 -19.38
CA LEU A 113 10.15 -17.94 -19.55
C LEU A 113 11.10 -19.15 -19.40
N GLY A 114 10.62 -20.33 -19.03
CA GLY A 114 11.44 -21.53 -18.87
C GLY A 114 11.91 -22.16 -20.20
N GLY A 115 13.07 -22.82 -20.15
CA GLY A 115 13.71 -23.47 -21.31
C GLY A 115 14.28 -22.46 -22.31
N SER A 116 13.99 -22.66 -23.60
CA SER A 116 14.29 -21.71 -24.68
C SER A 116 12.99 -21.09 -25.21
N PRO A 117 12.40 -20.11 -24.50
CA PRO A 117 11.14 -19.52 -24.93
C PRO A 117 11.32 -18.74 -26.24
N GLY A 118 10.35 -18.87 -27.15
CA GLY A 118 10.27 -18.08 -28.38
C GLY A 118 9.53 -16.75 -28.17
N PRO A 119 9.53 -15.86 -29.18
CA PRO A 119 8.94 -14.52 -29.11
C PRO A 119 7.51 -14.48 -28.56
N GLY A 120 6.61 -15.35 -29.02
CA GLY A 120 5.21 -15.36 -28.58
C GLY A 120 5.02 -15.71 -27.09
N ARG A 121 5.85 -16.62 -26.55
CA ARG A 121 5.80 -16.95 -25.10
C ARG A 121 6.33 -15.79 -24.26
N CYS A 122 7.39 -15.13 -24.72
CA CYS A 122 7.93 -13.94 -24.07
C CYS A 122 6.96 -12.75 -24.15
N ALA A 123 6.29 -12.54 -25.29
CA ALA A 123 5.27 -11.50 -25.42
C ALA A 123 4.10 -11.73 -24.44
N ALA A 124 3.64 -12.98 -24.32
CA ALA A 124 2.67 -13.33 -23.28
C ALA A 124 3.22 -13.09 -21.86
N ALA A 125 4.50 -13.35 -21.61
CA ALA A 125 5.12 -13.10 -20.30
C ALA A 125 5.05 -11.62 -19.90
N LEU A 126 5.20 -10.68 -20.84
CA LEU A 126 5.16 -9.24 -20.58
C LEU A 126 3.81 -8.75 -20.04
N VAL A 127 2.73 -9.51 -20.22
CA VAL A 127 1.39 -9.14 -19.74
C VAL A 127 0.89 -10.10 -18.65
N VAL A 128 1.11 -11.40 -18.81
CA VAL A 128 0.61 -12.43 -17.88
C VAL A 128 1.39 -12.46 -16.57
N VAL A 129 2.71 -12.25 -16.59
CA VAL A 129 3.54 -12.21 -15.36
C VAL A 129 3.16 -11.03 -14.45
N PRO A 130 3.08 -9.78 -14.93
CA PRO A 130 2.62 -8.65 -14.09
C PRO A 130 1.15 -8.79 -13.68
N SER A 131 0.29 -9.36 -14.54
CA SER A 131 -1.12 -9.63 -14.16
C SER A 131 -1.23 -10.62 -13.01
N ALA A 132 -0.44 -11.71 -13.05
CA ALA A 132 -0.39 -12.69 -11.96
C ALA A 132 0.18 -12.08 -10.67
N TRP A 133 1.15 -11.18 -10.76
CA TRP A 133 1.67 -10.44 -9.60
C TRP A 133 0.59 -9.57 -8.96
N LEU A 134 -0.19 -8.83 -9.76
CA LEU A 134 -1.28 -8.02 -9.23
C LEU A 134 -2.34 -8.85 -8.51
N MET A 135 -2.59 -10.09 -8.89
CA MET A 135 -3.52 -10.96 -8.14
C MET A 135 -2.99 -11.27 -6.74
N VAL A 136 -1.67 -11.45 -6.60
CA VAL A 136 -1.06 -11.64 -5.28
C VAL A 136 -1.23 -10.38 -4.44
N GLU A 137 -0.93 -9.21 -5.01
CA GLU A 137 -1.12 -7.93 -4.33
C GLU A 137 -2.58 -7.68 -3.96
N LEU A 138 -3.52 -7.96 -4.87
CA LEU A 138 -4.95 -7.80 -4.65
C LEU A 138 -5.46 -8.67 -3.50
N VAL A 139 -5.14 -9.97 -3.52
CA VAL A 139 -5.56 -10.90 -2.47
C VAL A 139 -4.99 -10.47 -1.12
N ARG A 140 -3.71 -10.13 -1.05
CA ARG A 140 -3.07 -9.62 0.18
C ARG A 140 -3.68 -8.33 0.68
N SER A 141 -4.20 -7.51 -0.23
CA SER A 141 -4.82 -6.23 0.10
C SER A 141 -6.17 -6.35 0.77
N TRP A 142 -6.70 -7.58 0.90
CA TRP A 142 -7.84 -7.82 1.76
C TRP A 142 -7.48 -7.49 3.22
N GLU A 143 -8.32 -6.69 3.87
CA GLU A 143 -8.03 -6.12 5.19
C GLU A 143 -7.73 -7.19 6.26
N TYR A 144 -8.33 -8.38 6.16
CA TYR A 144 -8.11 -9.48 7.09
C TYR A 144 -6.75 -10.19 6.90
N LEU A 145 -6.09 -9.99 5.77
CA LEU A 145 -4.76 -10.55 5.46
C LEU A 145 -3.61 -9.57 5.73
N GLY A 146 -3.89 -8.46 6.43
CA GLY A 146 -2.90 -7.42 6.72
C GLY A 146 -2.88 -6.27 5.71
N GLY A 147 -3.76 -6.31 4.70
CA GLY A 147 -4.01 -5.19 3.79
C GLY A 147 -2.86 -4.86 2.82
N PRO A 148 -3.00 -3.75 2.07
CA PRO A 148 -2.12 -3.33 0.98
C PRO A 148 -0.78 -2.73 1.48
N TRP A 149 -0.15 -3.37 2.47
CA TRP A 149 1.17 -2.97 2.93
C TRP A 149 2.26 -3.61 2.06
N GLY A 150 3.25 -2.81 1.69
CA GLY A 150 4.35 -3.32 0.87
C GLY A 150 3.94 -3.67 -0.56
N LEU A 151 3.00 -2.94 -1.17
CA LEU A 151 2.75 -3.05 -2.62
C LEU A 151 3.98 -2.56 -3.39
N PHE A 152 4.35 -3.25 -4.47
CA PHE A 152 5.61 -2.94 -5.17
C PHE A 152 5.61 -1.52 -5.76
N GLY A 153 4.46 -1.06 -6.24
CA GLY A 153 4.26 0.32 -6.70
C GLY A 153 4.52 1.39 -5.62
N ALA A 154 4.38 1.07 -4.32
CA ALA A 154 4.67 2.02 -3.25
C ALA A 154 6.17 2.37 -3.14
N SER A 155 7.05 1.54 -3.71
CA SER A 155 8.48 1.88 -3.81
C SER A 155 8.74 3.18 -4.59
N GLN A 156 7.78 3.63 -5.40
CA GLN A 156 7.91 4.81 -6.26
C GLN A 156 7.27 6.08 -5.68
N TRP A 157 7.00 6.09 -4.37
CA TRP A 157 6.36 7.21 -3.66
C TRP A 157 7.05 8.57 -3.85
N GLN A 158 8.36 8.57 -4.15
CA GLN A 158 9.17 9.78 -4.35
C GLN A 158 9.50 10.08 -5.82
N VAL A 159 8.96 9.29 -6.76
CA VAL A 159 9.28 9.37 -8.19
C VAL A 159 8.11 10.04 -8.91
N GLN A 160 8.27 11.32 -9.24
CA GLN A 160 7.21 12.15 -9.82
C GLN A 160 6.56 11.56 -11.10
N PRO A 161 7.33 11.00 -12.07
CA PRO A 161 6.72 10.30 -13.21
C PRO A 161 5.82 9.12 -12.81
N ALA A 162 6.21 8.35 -11.79
CA ALA A 162 5.42 7.22 -11.30
C ALA A 162 4.18 7.69 -10.53
N LEU A 163 4.29 8.75 -9.72
CA LEU A 163 3.14 9.40 -9.07
C LEU A 163 2.13 9.92 -10.09
N ARG A 164 2.61 10.48 -11.20
CA ARG A 164 1.73 10.91 -12.30
C ARG A 164 1.01 9.74 -12.96
N LEU A 165 1.67 8.59 -13.13
CA LEU A 165 1.00 7.35 -13.57
C LEU A 165 -0.01 6.83 -12.54
N ALA A 166 0.25 6.99 -11.24
CA ALA A 166 -0.69 6.61 -10.19
C ALA A 166 -2.01 7.39 -10.29
N SER A 167 -1.99 8.63 -10.80
CA SER A 167 -3.22 9.38 -11.10
C SER A 167 -4.08 8.76 -12.20
N LEU A 168 -3.51 7.90 -13.06
CA LEU A 168 -4.22 7.24 -14.16
C LEU A 168 -4.87 5.92 -13.75
N GLY A 169 -4.17 5.08 -12.98
CA GLY A 169 -4.61 3.72 -12.68
C GLY A 169 -4.28 3.24 -11.27
N GLY A 170 -3.97 4.17 -10.36
CA GLY A 170 -3.61 3.89 -8.99
C GLY A 170 -2.23 3.27 -8.83
N ILE A 171 -1.86 2.95 -7.59
CA ILE A 171 -0.69 2.16 -7.26
C ILE A 171 -0.61 0.83 -8.03
N TRP A 172 -1.76 0.25 -8.40
CA TRP A 172 -1.85 -1.00 -9.16
C TRP A 172 -1.20 -0.90 -10.54
N LEU A 173 -1.43 0.20 -11.26
CA LEU A 173 -0.79 0.43 -12.56
C LEU A 173 0.73 0.55 -12.42
N VAL A 174 1.19 1.22 -11.37
CA VAL A 174 2.63 1.36 -11.08
C VAL A 174 3.25 -0.02 -10.80
N SER A 175 2.64 -0.83 -9.93
CA SER A 175 3.07 -2.22 -9.68
C SER A 175 3.13 -3.03 -10.98
N PHE A 176 2.09 -2.96 -11.82
CA PHE A 176 2.04 -3.67 -13.09
C PHE A 176 3.23 -3.31 -14.00
N LEU A 177 3.48 -2.01 -14.20
CA LEU A 177 4.53 -1.53 -15.09
C LEU A 177 5.93 -1.90 -14.58
N LEU A 178 6.17 -1.84 -13.28
CA LEU A 178 7.45 -2.28 -12.69
C LEU A 178 7.69 -3.76 -12.94
N VAL A 179 6.68 -4.62 -12.73
CA VAL A 179 6.83 -6.07 -12.95
C VAL A 179 6.95 -6.38 -14.44
N ALA A 180 6.23 -5.67 -15.31
CA ALA A 180 6.32 -5.80 -16.77
C ALA A 180 7.74 -5.46 -17.26
N LEU A 181 8.33 -4.37 -16.76
CA LEU A 181 9.71 -3.99 -17.06
C LEU A 181 10.69 -5.06 -16.60
N ASN A 182 10.57 -5.56 -15.37
CA ASN A 182 11.44 -6.63 -14.87
C ASN A 182 11.30 -7.92 -15.72
N ALA A 183 10.11 -8.26 -16.21
CA ALA A 183 9.89 -9.39 -17.12
C ALA A 183 10.53 -9.15 -18.50
N ALA A 184 10.49 -7.93 -19.01
CA ALA A 184 11.16 -7.53 -20.26
C ALA A 184 12.69 -7.64 -20.14
N LEU A 185 13.26 -7.12 -19.05
CA LEU A 185 14.69 -7.21 -18.76
C LEU A 185 15.14 -8.66 -18.55
N ALA A 186 14.37 -9.46 -17.80
CA ALA A 186 14.64 -10.88 -17.68
C ALA A 186 14.66 -11.54 -19.07
N THR A 187 13.67 -11.25 -19.93
CA THR A 187 13.60 -11.76 -21.31
C THR A 187 14.86 -11.43 -22.12
N LEU A 188 15.37 -10.19 -22.06
CA LEU A 188 16.60 -9.78 -22.74
C LEU A 188 17.82 -10.62 -22.34
N VAL A 189 17.93 -10.92 -21.04
CA VAL A 189 19.02 -11.72 -20.48
C VAL A 189 18.90 -13.19 -20.87
N CYS A 190 17.68 -13.73 -20.83
CA CYS A 190 17.46 -15.18 -20.77
C CYS A 190 16.90 -15.83 -22.04
N ALA A 191 16.46 -15.04 -23.02
CA ALA A 191 15.79 -15.53 -24.23
C ALA A 191 16.37 -14.88 -25.51
N PRO A 192 17.50 -15.37 -26.05
CA PRO A 192 18.15 -14.78 -27.22
C PRO A 192 17.23 -14.63 -28.43
N ARG A 193 16.41 -15.67 -28.68
CA ARG A 193 15.44 -15.70 -29.78
C ARG A 193 14.28 -14.70 -29.61
N ALA A 194 14.14 -14.12 -28.42
CA ALA A 194 13.09 -13.17 -28.08
C ALA A 194 13.65 -11.84 -27.56
N ARG A 195 14.93 -11.53 -27.82
CA ARG A 195 15.54 -10.24 -27.41
C ARG A 195 14.79 -9.05 -27.99
N ALA A 196 14.36 -9.11 -29.24
CA ALA A 196 13.54 -8.07 -29.84
C ALA A 196 12.24 -7.86 -29.05
N THR A 197 11.56 -8.94 -28.63
CA THR A 197 10.37 -8.86 -27.79
C THR A 197 10.66 -8.23 -26.43
N GLY A 198 11.77 -8.61 -25.79
CA GLY A 198 12.19 -7.99 -24.53
C GLY A 198 12.51 -6.50 -24.68
N ALA A 199 13.20 -6.11 -25.76
CA ALA A 199 13.52 -4.72 -26.05
C ALA A 199 12.26 -3.91 -26.30
N VAL A 200 11.36 -4.39 -27.17
CA VAL A 200 10.06 -3.76 -27.42
C VAL A 200 9.25 -3.64 -26.12
N GLY A 201 9.22 -4.67 -25.27
CA GLY A 201 8.56 -4.61 -23.98
C GLY A 201 9.10 -3.53 -23.06
N ALA A 202 10.43 -3.40 -22.98
CA ALA A 202 11.08 -2.34 -22.21
C ALA A 202 10.81 -0.94 -22.80
N LEU A 203 10.87 -0.80 -24.14
CA LEU A 203 10.53 0.44 -24.83
C LEU A 203 9.07 0.84 -24.60
N VAL A 204 8.13 -0.11 -24.62
CA VAL A 204 6.71 0.16 -24.32
C VAL A 204 6.54 0.64 -22.89
N CYS A 205 7.21 0.01 -21.91
CA CYS A 205 7.17 0.48 -20.53
C CYS A 205 7.72 1.92 -20.40
N ALA A 206 8.84 2.20 -21.07
CA ALA A 206 9.43 3.54 -21.11
C ALA A 206 8.53 4.56 -21.82
N ALA A 207 7.91 4.18 -22.93
CA ALA A 207 6.97 5.03 -23.68
C ALA A 207 5.69 5.32 -22.88
N VAL A 208 5.16 4.34 -22.14
CA VAL A 208 4.03 4.56 -21.22
C VAL A 208 4.42 5.51 -20.09
N ALA A 209 5.62 5.34 -19.51
CA ALA A 209 6.10 6.23 -18.46
C ALA A 209 6.34 7.66 -18.97
N ALA A 210 6.99 7.80 -20.13
CA ALA A 210 7.20 9.09 -20.78
C ALA A 210 5.87 9.73 -21.20
N GLY A 211 4.94 8.95 -21.75
CA GLY A 211 3.63 9.44 -22.15
C GLY A 211 2.77 9.86 -20.96
N GLY A 212 2.80 9.10 -19.86
CA GLY A 212 2.21 9.53 -18.58
C GLY A 212 2.84 10.83 -18.07
N TRP A 213 4.16 10.95 -18.17
CA TRP A 213 4.87 12.18 -17.81
C TRP A 213 4.59 13.36 -18.74
N LEU A 214 4.33 13.16 -20.02
CA LEU A 214 4.09 14.28 -20.93
C LEU A 214 2.60 14.67 -20.94
N TRP A 215 1.71 13.68 -21.04
CA TRP A 215 0.32 13.89 -21.43
C TRP A 215 -0.72 13.52 -20.38
N ALA A 216 -0.36 12.87 -19.26
CA ALA A 216 -1.38 12.59 -18.24
C ALA A 216 -1.98 13.91 -17.71
N PRO A 217 -3.30 13.97 -17.49
CA PRO A 217 -3.95 15.16 -16.94
C PRO A 217 -3.29 15.64 -15.65
N ARG A 218 -3.40 16.94 -15.38
CA ARG A 218 -2.90 17.56 -14.14
C ARG A 218 -4.06 18.17 -13.35
N PRO A 219 -3.99 18.18 -12.02
CA PRO A 219 -4.92 18.96 -11.22
C PRO A 219 -4.77 20.45 -11.52
N GLN A 220 -5.89 21.17 -11.40
CA GLN A 220 -5.93 22.63 -11.49
C GLN A 220 -5.68 23.22 -10.10
N ASP A 221 -4.83 24.24 -10.01
CA ASP A 221 -4.50 24.87 -8.73
C ASP A 221 -5.73 25.58 -8.15
N ALA A 222 -5.94 25.44 -6.83
CA ALA A 222 -7.15 25.91 -6.16
C ALA A 222 -6.87 26.71 -4.87
N GLY A 223 -5.70 27.35 -4.81
CA GLY A 223 -5.23 28.10 -3.64
C GLY A 223 -4.51 27.23 -2.61
N THR A 224 -4.35 27.76 -1.41
CA THR A 224 -3.69 27.09 -0.29
C THR A 224 -4.56 27.16 0.96
N VAL A 225 -4.30 26.24 1.89
CA VAL A 225 -4.93 26.19 3.21
C VAL A 225 -3.85 25.99 4.26
N ARG A 226 -3.94 26.68 5.41
CA ARG A 226 -2.96 26.61 6.49
C ARG A 226 -3.39 25.57 7.52
N ILE A 227 -2.73 24.41 7.51
CA ILE A 227 -3.03 23.29 8.41
C ILE A 227 -1.87 23.09 9.37
N ALA A 228 -2.17 23.11 10.67
CA ALA A 228 -1.21 22.76 11.71
C ALA A 228 -1.26 21.27 12.03
N VAL A 229 -0.09 20.64 12.13
CA VAL A 229 0.07 19.27 12.62
C VAL A 229 0.71 19.32 14.01
N VAL A 230 0.13 18.60 14.96
CA VAL A 230 0.60 18.51 16.34
C VAL A 230 1.06 17.08 16.62
N GLN A 231 2.33 16.94 17.02
CA GLN A 231 2.98 15.67 17.31
C GLN A 231 3.61 15.74 18.71
N PRO A 232 2.99 15.16 19.75
CA PRO A 232 3.52 15.23 21.12
C PRO A 232 4.75 14.33 21.33
N GLY A 233 5.01 13.37 20.45
CA GLY A 233 6.13 12.43 20.57
C GLY A 233 5.82 11.25 21.51
N VAL A 234 6.84 10.43 21.78
CA VAL A 234 6.67 9.21 22.58
C VAL A 234 6.55 9.57 24.06
N ILE A 235 5.36 9.35 24.63
CA ILE A 235 5.08 9.52 26.06
C ILE A 235 4.59 8.19 26.63
N SER A 236 5.37 7.60 27.53
CA SER A 236 5.16 6.28 28.13
C SER A 236 4.79 6.38 29.61
N GLY A 237 4.23 5.31 30.20
CA GLY A 237 3.89 5.20 31.63
C GLY A 237 2.40 5.30 31.95
N ALA A 238 2.02 5.07 33.21
CA ALA A 238 0.62 4.94 33.65
C ALA A 238 -0.23 6.21 33.36
N HIS A 239 0.33 7.39 33.56
CA HIS A 239 -0.32 8.69 33.28
C HIS A 239 -0.09 9.19 31.85
N SER A 240 0.33 8.33 30.93
CA SER A 240 0.65 8.73 29.54
C SER A 240 -0.52 9.34 28.78
N PRO A 241 -1.79 8.92 28.92
CA PRO A 241 -2.90 9.56 28.20
C PRO A 241 -3.07 11.03 28.58
N GLN A 242 -3.06 11.34 29.89
CA GLN A 242 -3.22 12.72 30.37
C GLN A 242 -2.03 13.59 29.98
N ARG A 243 -0.78 13.13 30.20
CA ARG A 243 0.42 13.89 29.81
C ARG A 243 0.51 14.13 28.31
N ARG A 244 0.05 13.18 27.50
CA ARG A 244 -0.03 13.34 26.04
C ARG A 244 -1.01 14.44 25.67
N PHE A 245 -2.23 14.38 26.21
CA PHE A 245 -3.22 15.42 26.00
C PHE A 245 -2.69 16.80 26.40
N ASP A 246 -2.11 16.91 27.60
CA ASP A 246 -1.55 18.18 28.10
C ASP A 246 -0.42 18.69 27.19
N ARG A 247 0.41 17.80 26.66
CA ARG A 247 1.47 18.15 25.71
C ARG A 247 0.92 18.59 24.36
N GLU A 248 -0.11 17.93 23.83
CA GLU A 248 -0.78 18.34 22.59
C GLU A 248 -1.46 19.69 22.75
N GLU A 249 -2.09 19.93 23.91
CA GLU A 249 -2.68 21.22 24.27
C GLU A 249 -1.61 22.31 24.32
N GLU A 250 -0.49 22.08 25.01
CA GLU A 250 0.65 23.00 25.07
C GLU A 250 1.21 23.32 23.68
N LEU A 251 1.46 22.30 22.85
CA LEU A 251 1.97 22.47 21.49
C LEU A 251 0.99 23.22 20.58
N THR A 252 -0.31 23.06 20.81
CA THR A 252 -1.36 23.76 20.08
C THR A 252 -1.44 25.22 20.49
N ARG A 253 -1.36 25.55 21.80
CA ARG A 253 -1.37 26.94 22.28
C ARG A 253 -0.24 27.78 21.69
N ARG A 254 0.93 27.18 21.44
CA ARG A 254 2.06 27.84 20.76
C ARG A 254 1.74 28.33 19.33
N LEU A 255 0.62 27.89 18.76
CA LEU A 255 0.15 28.32 17.45
C LEU A 255 -0.80 29.52 17.51
N ALA A 256 -1.19 29.98 18.71
CA ALA A 256 -2.05 31.16 18.88
C ALA A 256 -1.43 32.39 18.20
N GLY A 257 -2.31 33.24 17.64
CA GLY A 257 -1.90 34.39 16.84
C GLY A 257 -1.48 34.08 15.40
N GLN A 258 -1.35 32.81 15.01
CA GLN A 258 -1.19 32.41 13.62
C GLN A 258 -2.56 32.22 12.95
N ARG A 259 -2.71 32.67 11.70
CA ARG A 259 -3.89 32.36 10.89
C ARG A 259 -3.92 30.88 10.50
N LEU A 260 -4.80 30.08 11.08
CA LEU A 260 -4.95 28.65 10.79
C LEU A 260 -6.34 28.37 10.24
N ASP A 261 -6.44 27.39 9.35
CA ASP A 261 -7.73 26.88 8.88
C ASP A 261 -8.10 25.57 9.60
N LEU A 262 -7.12 24.78 10.03
CA LEU A 262 -7.33 23.52 10.76
C LEU A 262 -6.11 23.16 11.63
N VAL A 263 -6.34 22.60 12.81
CA VAL A 263 -5.31 21.92 13.62
C VAL A 263 -5.60 20.43 13.65
N VAL A 264 -4.59 19.58 13.42
CA VAL A 264 -4.73 18.12 13.36
C VAL A 264 -3.86 17.45 14.41
N TRP A 265 -4.48 16.62 15.25
CA TRP A 265 -3.80 15.74 16.19
C TRP A 265 -3.71 14.32 15.63
N GLY A 266 -2.76 13.53 16.14
CA GLY A 266 -2.53 12.14 15.73
C GLY A 266 -3.61 11.16 16.17
N GLU A 267 -3.46 9.87 15.81
CA GLU A 267 -4.36 8.79 16.24
C GLU A 267 -4.29 8.56 17.76
N SER A 268 -5.43 8.25 18.38
CA SER A 268 -5.54 8.00 19.83
C SER A 268 -4.94 9.13 20.69
N SER A 269 -5.09 10.38 20.24
CA SER A 269 -4.67 11.58 20.96
C SER A 269 -5.55 11.86 22.18
N VAL A 270 -6.84 11.51 22.09
CA VAL A 270 -7.80 11.65 23.19
C VAL A 270 -8.26 10.26 23.66
N GLY A 271 -8.03 9.95 24.94
CA GLY A 271 -8.30 8.63 25.53
C GLY A 271 -9.71 8.42 26.09
N ASP A 272 -10.53 9.48 26.15
CA ASP A 272 -11.88 9.44 26.68
C ASP A 272 -12.91 9.97 25.69
N ASP A 273 -14.14 9.47 25.80
CA ASP A 273 -15.25 9.98 25.00
C ASP A 273 -15.69 11.36 25.51
N LEU A 274 -15.82 12.31 24.58
CA LEU A 274 -16.05 13.73 24.89
C LEU A 274 -17.43 14.00 25.50
N ASP A 275 -18.41 13.13 25.27
CA ASP A 275 -19.74 13.24 25.88
C ASP A 275 -19.73 12.79 27.35
N ARG A 276 -18.83 11.85 27.69
CA ARG A 276 -18.61 11.38 29.07
C ARG A 276 -17.67 12.28 29.88
N ARG A 277 -16.88 13.13 29.22
CA ARG A 277 -15.87 14.00 29.87
C ARG A 277 -16.04 15.47 29.45
N PRO A 278 -17.05 16.18 29.99
CA PRO A 278 -17.27 17.60 29.69
C PRO A 278 -16.04 18.49 29.92
N GLY A 279 -15.19 18.16 30.89
CA GLY A 279 -13.93 18.88 31.12
C GLY A 279 -12.98 18.85 29.91
N LEU A 280 -12.78 17.69 29.29
CA LEU A 280 -11.95 17.57 28.08
C LEU A 280 -12.59 18.28 26.89
N ARG A 281 -13.92 18.13 26.73
CA ARG A 281 -14.70 18.84 25.72
C ARG A 281 -14.50 20.35 25.82
N ASN A 282 -14.62 20.91 27.02
CA ASN A 282 -14.49 22.34 27.27
C ASN A 282 -13.04 22.83 27.05
N ARG A 283 -12.04 22.04 27.42
CA ARG A 283 -10.62 22.35 27.14
C ARG A 283 -10.33 22.42 25.64
N LEU A 284 -10.79 21.44 24.86
CA LEU A 284 -10.63 21.46 23.40
C LEU A 284 -11.39 22.63 22.75
N ALA A 285 -12.60 22.94 23.21
CA ALA A 285 -13.35 24.10 22.73
C ALA A 285 -12.64 25.43 23.03
N ALA A 286 -12.07 25.57 24.24
CA ALA A 286 -11.27 26.72 24.62
C ALA A 286 -10.01 26.84 23.76
N LEU A 287 -9.33 25.72 23.52
CA LEU A 287 -8.15 25.67 22.66
C LEU A 287 -8.47 26.06 21.22
N SER A 288 -9.59 25.61 20.67
CA SER A 288 -10.08 26.02 19.34
C SER A 288 -10.33 27.53 19.27
N ARG A 289 -10.95 28.12 20.29
CA ARG A 289 -11.13 29.59 20.38
C ARG A 289 -9.79 30.33 20.44
N GLU A 290 -8.85 29.81 21.23
CA GLU A 290 -7.54 30.43 21.45
C GLU A 290 -6.71 30.49 20.17
N VAL A 291 -6.70 29.41 19.37
CA VAL A 291 -5.95 29.37 18.10
C VAL A 291 -6.74 29.88 16.89
N GLY A 292 -8.04 30.16 17.06
CA GLY A 292 -8.91 30.67 16.01
C GLY A 292 -9.20 29.68 14.88
N ALA A 293 -9.12 28.37 15.14
CA ALA A 293 -9.37 27.31 14.15
C ALA A 293 -9.99 26.06 14.79
N ASP A 294 -10.69 25.27 13.97
CA ASP A 294 -11.22 23.97 14.39
C ASP A 294 -10.08 22.95 14.60
N LEU A 295 -10.30 22.01 15.52
CA LEU A 295 -9.39 20.92 15.85
C LEU A 295 -9.96 19.60 15.33
N LEU A 296 -9.18 18.86 14.54
CA LEU A 296 -9.45 17.46 14.24
C LEU A 296 -8.65 16.58 15.21
N VAL A 297 -9.35 16.05 16.21
CA VAL A 297 -8.77 15.15 17.21
C VAL A 297 -9.16 13.70 16.92
N ASN A 298 -8.40 12.74 17.48
CA ASN A 298 -8.71 11.32 17.35
C ASN A 298 -8.98 10.71 18.73
N VAL A 299 -10.22 10.27 18.93
CA VAL A 299 -10.72 9.68 20.17
C VAL A 299 -10.63 8.16 20.08
N ASP A 300 -9.96 7.50 21.03
CA ASP A 300 -9.94 6.03 21.17
C ASP A 300 -10.59 5.66 22.51
N ALA A 301 -11.91 5.53 22.50
CA ALA A 301 -12.70 5.42 23.73
C ALA A 301 -13.99 4.61 23.54
N ARG A 302 -14.57 4.19 24.67
CA ARG A 302 -15.92 3.62 24.70
C ARG A 302 -16.97 4.71 24.47
N ARG A 303 -17.81 4.52 23.46
CA ARG A 303 -18.83 5.49 23.06
C ARG A 303 -19.94 5.63 24.13
N ALA A 304 -20.45 6.84 24.30
CA ALA A 304 -21.60 7.11 25.17
C ALA A 304 -22.91 6.66 24.55
N ASP A 305 -23.06 6.85 23.24
CA ASP A 305 -24.29 6.65 22.47
C ASP A 305 -24.49 5.21 21.97
N ARG A 306 -23.44 4.38 21.96
CA ARG A 306 -23.52 2.98 21.50
C ARG A 306 -22.46 2.08 22.13
N PRO A 307 -22.67 0.75 22.18
CA PRO A 307 -21.73 -0.16 22.82
C PRO A 307 -20.43 -0.35 22.04
N GLY A 308 -19.32 -0.40 22.79
CA GLY A 308 -17.99 -0.77 22.28
C GLY A 308 -16.99 0.40 22.22
N ILE A 309 -15.74 0.05 21.96
CA ILE A 309 -14.63 0.99 21.80
C ILE A 309 -14.47 1.32 20.32
N PHE A 310 -14.39 2.60 19.99
CA PHE A 310 -14.19 3.10 18.64
C PHE A 310 -12.98 4.01 18.58
N LYS A 311 -12.31 4.00 17.43
CA LYS A 311 -11.37 5.05 17.05
C LYS A 311 -12.07 6.02 16.13
N SER A 312 -12.25 7.25 16.60
CA SER A 312 -13.04 8.26 15.93
C SER A 312 -12.24 9.52 15.65
N SER A 313 -12.23 9.98 14.40
CA SER A 313 -11.89 11.38 14.12
C SER A 313 -13.09 12.24 14.50
N VAL A 314 -12.89 13.25 15.34
CA VAL A 314 -13.93 14.18 15.80
C VAL A 314 -13.50 15.60 15.50
N LEU A 315 -14.36 16.35 14.80
CA LEU A 315 -14.13 17.77 14.56
C LEU A 315 -14.67 18.57 15.76
N VAL A 316 -13.82 19.43 16.32
CA VAL A 316 -14.12 20.24 17.51
C VAL A 316 -13.88 21.70 17.19
N GLY A 317 -14.93 22.50 17.25
CA GLY A 317 -14.87 23.95 17.04
C GLY A 317 -14.94 24.73 18.36
N PRO A 318 -15.16 26.06 18.29
CA PRO A 318 -15.14 26.94 19.45
C PRO A 318 -16.28 26.68 20.45
N GLY A 319 -17.35 25.99 20.02
CA GLY A 319 -18.47 25.55 20.89
C GLY A 319 -18.32 24.12 21.42
N GLY A 320 -17.27 23.39 21.05
CA GLY A 320 -17.13 21.95 21.29
C GLY A 320 -17.28 21.11 20.00
N PRO A 321 -17.53 19.79 20.12
CA PRO A 321 -17.72 18.90 18.98
C PRO A 321 -18.80 19.44 18.03
N THR A 322 -18.51 19.47 16.73
CA THR A 322 -19.40 20.07 15.72
C THR A 322 -20.54 19.13 15.28
N GLY A 323 -20.48 17.87 15.70
CA GLY A 323 -21.33 16.78 15.19
C GLY A 323 -20.67 15.96 14.09
N ASP A 324 -19.64 16.50 13.41
CA ASP A 324 -18.87 15.76 12.43
C ASP A 324 -17.95 14.73 13.11
N ARG A 325 -18.21 13.45 12.84
CA ARG A 325 -17.43 12.32 13.36
C ARG A 325 -17.28 11.24 12.30
N TYR A 326 -16.07 10.67 12.22
CA TYR A 326 -15.77 9.49 11.42
C TYR A 326 -15.24 8.38 12.32
N ASP A 327 -15.81 7.19 12.23
CA ASP A 327 -15.31 6.00 12.93
C ASP A 327 -14.49 5.13 11.98
N LYS A 328 -13.31 4.71 12.46
CA LYS A 328 -12.38 3.84 11.71
C LYS A 328 -13.09 2.59 11.20
N MET A 329 -13.09 2.39 9.89
CA MET A 329 -13.72 1.27 9.19
C MET A 329 -12.79 0.06 9.08
N ARG A 330 -11.51 0.27 8.73
CA ARG A 330 -10.53 -0.82 8.54
C ARG A 330 -9.59 -0.92 9.73
N LEU A 331 -9.84 -1.94 10.54
CA LEU A 331 -9.07 -2.21 11.74
C LEU A 331 -7.82 -3.03 11.44
N VAL A 332 -6.78 -2.83 12.25
CA VAL A 332 -5.53 -3.59 12.19
C VAL A 332 -5.74 -4.98 12.82
N PRO A 333 -5.57 -6.08 12.06
CA PRO A 333 -5.61 -7.43 12.60
C PRO A 333 -4.58 -7.61 13.72
N PHE A 334 -4.96 -8.31 14.79
CA PHE A 334 -4.21 -8.54 16.03
C PHE A 334 -3.91 -7.29 16.87
N GLY A 335 -3.79 -6.09 16.27
CA GLY A 335 -3.56 -4.84 16.99
C GLY A 335 -4.82 -4.19 17.58
N GLU A 336 -5.94 -4.24 16.85
CA GLU A 336 -7.21 -3.59 17.24
C GLU A 336 -8.35 -4.58 17.43
N TYR A 337 -8.25 -5.74 16.80
CA TYR A 337 -9.13 -6.87 17.01
C TYR A 337 -8.37 -8.17 16.80
N ILE A 338 -8.88 -9.29 17.31
CA ILE A 338 -8.30 -10.61 17.04
C ILE A 338 -9.16 -11.35 16.01
N PRO A 339 -8.65 -11.62 14.80
CA PRO A 339 -9.35 -12.46 13.84
C PRO A 339 -9.68 -13.82 14.47
N ALA A 340 -10.93 -14.28 14.36
CA ALA A 340 -11.39 -15.52 14.98
C ALA A 340 -10.93 -15.66 16.44
N ARG A 341 -11.23 -14.66 17.29
CA ARG A 341 -10.82 -14.59 18.71
C ARG A 341 -11.07 -15.88 19.49
N SER A 342 -12.13 -16.63 19.18
CA SER A 342 -12.42 -17.94 19.79
C SER A 342 -11.35 -19.01 19.51
N LEU A 343 -10.63 -18.92 18.38
CA LEU A 343 -9.59 -19.85 17.96
C LEU A 343 -8.17 -19.30 18.17
N LEU A 344 -7.99 -17.98 18.01
CA LEU A 344 -6.68 -17.31 18.03
C LEU A 344 -6.48 -16.39 19.24
N GLY A 345 -7.45 -16.33 20.16
CA GLY A 345 -7.38 -15.49 21.36
C GLY A 345 -6.22 -15.83 22.28
N TRP A 346 -5.69 -17.05 22.24
CA TRP A 346 -4.49 -17.45 22.97
C TRP A 346 -3.24 -16.66 22.56
N ALA A 347 -3.20 -16.08 21.34
CA ALA A 347 -2.08 -15.27 20.85
C ALA A 347 -1.87 -13.97 21.66
N THR A 348 -2.84 -13.57 22.51
CA THR A 348 -2.67 -12.49 23.49
C THR A 348 -1.62 -12.80 24.56
N SER A 349 -1.37 -14.09 24.85
CA SER A 349 -0.38 -14.52 25.84
C SER A 349 1.07 -14.43 25.33
N VAL A 350 1.28 -14.25 24.02
CA VAL A 350 2.60 -14.31 23.36
C VAL A 350 2.94 -13.01 22.59
N GLY A 351 2.05 -12.01 22.57
CA GLY A 351 2.25 -10.75 21.86
C GLY A 351 1.39 -9.59 22.37
N LYS A 352 1.60 -8.38 21.83
CA LYS A 352 0.85 -7.16 22.21
C LYS A 352 -0.51 -7.07 21.49
N ALA A 353 -1.31 -8.13 21.56
CA ALA A 353 -2.62 -8.15 20.89
C ALA A 353 -3.69 -7.37 21.67
N ALA A 354 -4.72 -6.88 20.99
CA ALA A 354 -5.77 -6.07 21.60
C ALA A 354 -6.55 -6.85 22.70
N GLY A 355 -6.53 -6.32 23.93
CA GLY A 355 -7.26 -6.89 25.08
C GLY A 355 -8.78 -6.92 24.88
N GLU A 356 -9.33 -5.91 24.23
CA GLU A 356 -10.73 -5.83 23.79
C GLU A 356 -10.78 -5.41 22.31
N ASP A 357 -11.71 -6.02 21.55
CA ASP A 357 -11.91 -5.71 20.14
C ASP A 357 -12.53 -4.31 19.98
N ARG A 358 -11.89 -3.46 19.16
CA ARG A 358 -12.54 -2.25 18.67
C ARG A 358 -13.64 -2.59 17.67
N ARG A 359 -14.64 -1.70 17.61
CA ARG A 359 -15.74 -1.77 16.65
C ARG A 359 -15.41 -0.96 15.39
N ARG A 360 -16.00 -1.36 14.28
CA ARG A 360 -15.81 -0.76 12.96
C ARG A 360 -16.84 0.33 12.70
N GLY A 361 -16.43 1.39 12.04
CA GLY A 361 -17.32 2.33 11.37
C GLY A 361 -17.98 1.72 10.13
N GLU A 362 -19.09 2.31 9.71
CA GLU A 362 -19.95 1.77 8.65
C GLU A 362 -19.79 2.47 7.30
N ARG A 363 -19.38 3.75 7.31
CA ARG A 363 -19.32 4.59 6.11
C ARG A 363 -18.21 5.63 6.17
N PRO A 364 -17.66 6.04 5.01
CA PRO A 364 -16.83 7.24 4.93
C PRO A 364 -17.64 8.49 5.31
N VAL A 365 -16.93 9.52 5.78
CA VAL A 365 -17.51 10.81 6.14
C VAL A 365 -16.61 11.90 5.57
N VAL A 366 -17.21 12.88 4.90
CA VAL A 366 -16.55 14.13 4.52
C VAL A 366 -17.01 15.21 5.50
N MET A 367 -16.08 15.74 6.28
CA MET A 367 -16.35 16.75 7.29
C MET A 367 -16.24 18.14 6.67
N ARG A 368 -17.04 19.09 7.17
CA ARG A 368 -17.06 20.47 6.67
C ARG A 368 -16.57 21.41 7.74
N LEU A 369 -15.46 22.09 7.46
CA LEU A 369 -15.04 23.21 8.26
C LEU A 369 -15.94 24.43 7.98
N PRO A 370 -16.10 25.34 8.95
CA PRO A 370 -16.80 26.60 8.73
C PRO A 370 -16.17 27.38 7.57
N ALA A 371 -17.01 28.13 6.87
CA ALA A 371 -16.55 29.08 5.86
C ALA A 371 -15.63 30.12 6.53
N GLY A 372 -14.44 30.33 5.98
CA GLY A 372 -13.67 31.53 6.27
C GLY A 372 -14.44 32.79 5.81
N GLY A 373 -14.18 33.93 6.45
CA GLY A 373 -14.83 35.20 6.10
C GLY A 373 -14.77 35.52 4.60
N ALA A 374 -15.83 36.18 4.10
CA ALA A 374 -16.10 36.60 2.71
C ALA A 374 -16.48 35.49 1.71
N GLY A 375 -17.61 34.80 1.95
CA GLY A 375 -18.34 34.07 0.90
C GLY A 375 -17.67 32.79 0.36
N ALA A 376 -16.60 32.31 0.99
CA ALA A 376 -15.95 31.06 0.62
C ALA A 376 -16.78 29.85 1.11
N ALA A 377 -16.94 28.82 0.27
CA ALA A 377 -17.45 27.54 0.75
C ALA A 377 -16.45 26.94 1.77
N GLY A 378 -16.96 26.41 2.88
CA GLY A 378 -16.14 25.76 3.91
C GLY A 378 -15.27 24.62 3.35
N LEU A 379 -14.07 24.47 3.89
CA LEU A 379 -13.12 23.43 3.49
C LEU A 379 -13.71 22.04 3.80
N ARG A 380 -13.67 21.13 2.83
CA ARG A 380 -14.08 19.72 3.02
C ARG A 380 -12.88 18.82 3.26
N ILE A 381 -12.88 18.10 4.36
CA ILE A 381 -11.80 17.16 4.72
C ILE A 381 -12.31 15.72 4.77
N GLY A 382 -11.47 14.79 4.33
CA GLY A 382 -11.72 13.36 4.40
C GLY A 382 -10.75 12.69 5.40
N PRO A 383 -11.18 12.38 6.62
CA PRO A 383 -10.34 11.69 7.60
C PRO A 383 -10.09 10.22 7.22
N LEU A 384 -8.87 9.77 7.51
CA LEU A 384 -8.44 8.37 7.48
C LEU A 384 -7.70 8.11 8.79
N VAL A 385 -7.89 6.94 9.39
CA VAL A 385 -7.20 6.58 10.63
C VAL A 385 -6.15 5.50 10.36
N CYS A 386 -4.89 5.89 10.46
CA CYS A 386 -3.73 5.01 10.50
C CYS A 386 -3.64 4.08 9.30
N PHE A 387 -3.83 2.78 9.53
CA PHE A 387 -3.78 1.71 8.53
C PHE A 387 -4.68 1.95 7.31
N GLU A 388 -5.75 2.75 7.46
CA GLU A 388 -6.66 3.13 6.37
C GLU A 388 -5.98 3.87 5.23
N SER A 389 -4.89 4.60 5.49
CA SER A 389 -4.13 5.29 4.44
C SER A 389 -3.43 4.34 3.47
N ALA A 390 -3.21 3.07 3.86
CA ALA A 390 -2.66 2.05 2.97
C ALA A 390 -3.64 1.65 1.87
N PHE A 391 -4.95 1.87 2.07
CA PHE A 391 -5.98 1.40 1.16
C PHE A 391 -6.37 2.45 0.11
N PRO A 392 -5.98 2.26 -1.17
CA PRO A 392 -6.23 3.26 -2.21
C PRO A 392 -7.72 3.49 -2.48
N ASP A 393 -8.58 2.51 -2.18
CA ASP A 393 -10.02 2.65 -2.38
C ASP A 393 -10.68 3.56 -1.33
N MET A 394 -10.09 3.71 -0.13
CA MET A 394 -10.63 4.61 0.91
C MET A 394 -10.41 6.08 0.56
N SER A 395 -9.18 6.46 0.21
CA SER A 395 -8.86 7.81 -0.27
C SER A 395 -9.64 8.15 -1.54
N ARG A 396 -9.76 7.19 -2.46
CA ARG A 396 -10.53 7.35 -3.70
C ARG A 396 -12.00 7.65 -3.43
N ARG A 397 -12.63 6.93 -2.48
CA ARG A 397 -14.03 7.18 -2.09
C ARG A 397 -14.18 8.58 -1.48
N LEU A 398 -13.34 8.97 -0.52
CA LEU A 398 -13.38 10.32 0.07
C LEU A 398 -13.21 11.43 -0.97
N ALA A 399 -12.28 11.27 -1.91
CA ALA A 399 -12.08 12.24 -2.99
C ALA A 399 -13.28 12.33 -3.94
N ARG A 400 -13.95 11.19 -4.21
CA ARG A 400 -15.19 11.13 -5.00
C ARG A 400 -16.35 11.79 -4.26
N ASP A 401 -16.43 11.61 -2.95
CA ASP A 401 -17.46 12.20 -2.08
C ASP A 401 -17.23 13.70 -1.84
N GLY A 402 -16.15 14.27 -2.42
CA GLY A 402 -15.91 15.70 -2.48
C GLY A 402 -14.94 16.24 -1.44
N ALA A 403 -14.17 15.38 -0.75
CA ALA A 403 -13.06 15.82 0.09
C ALA A 403 -12.07 16.65 -0.75
N GLN A 404 -11.65 17.79 -0.21
CA GLN A 404 -10.65 18.69 -0.80
C GLN A 404 -9.26 18.46 -0.20
N VAL A 405 -9.19 17.97 1.04
CA VAL A 405 -7.96 17.52 1.72
C VAL A 405 -8.23 16.16 2.34
N LEU A 406 -7.27 15.25 2.27
CA LEU A 406 -7.30 14.00 3.00
C LEU A 406 -6.44 14.13 4.26
N VAL A 407 -6.95 13.69 5.41
CA VAL A 407 -6.24 13.82 6.68
C VAL A 407 -6.05 12.44 7.29
N ALA A 408 -4.81 11.95 7.27
CA ALA A 408 -4.46 10.65 7.83
C ALA A 408 -3.92 10.83 9.26
N GLN A 409 -4.74 10.52 10.27
CA GLN A 409 -4.33 10.55 11.68
C GLN A 409 -3.74 9.19 12.06
N SER A 410 -2.49 9.12 12.50
CA SER A 410 -1.80 7.84 12.74
C SER A 410 -1.00 7.82 14.03
N ALA A 411 -0.61 6.63 14.49
CA ALA A 411 0.38 6.42 15.52
C ALA A 411 1.23 5.20 15.20
N THR A 412 2.56 5.34 15.33
CA THR A 412 3.49 4.22 15.14
C THR A 412 4.29 3.93 16.41
N SER A 413 3.70 4.20 17.58
CA SER A 413 4.38 4.18 18.89
C SER A 413 5.12 2.88 19.18
N THR A 414 4.60 1.75 18.70
CA THR A 414 5.22 0.42 18.87
C THR A 414 6.45 0.20 18.00
N PHE A 415 6.52 0.88 16.85
CA PHE A 415 7.45 0.60 15.77
C PHE A 415 8.43 1.76 15.51
N GLN A 416 8.67 2.59 16.53
CA GLN A 416 9.70 3.63 16.46
C GLN A 416 11.07 3.00 16.14
N HIS A 417 11.95 3.77 15.50
CA HIS A 417 13.27 3.33 15.03
C HIS A 417 13.28 2.10 14.10
N SER A 418 12.16 1.83 13.41
CA SER A 418 12.05 0.79 12.39
C SER A 418 11.71 1.39 11.02
N TRP A 419 11.44 0.54 10.02
CA TRP A 419 10.98 0.99 8.71
C TRP A 419 9.50 1.42 8.69
N ALA A 420 8.71 1.02 9.68
CA ALA A 420 7.26 1.23 9.69
C ALA A 420 6.86 2.71 9.58
N PRO A 421 7.44 3.66 10.37
CA PRO A 421 7.05 5.06 10.30
C PRO A 421 7.29 5.68 8.92
N ARG A 422 8.43 5.40 8.29
CA ARG A 422 8.76 5.91 6.95
C ARG A 422 7.93 5.24 5.86
N GLN A 423 7.69 3.93 5.96
CA GLN A 423 6.78 3.20 5.06
C GLN A 423 5.34 3.74 5.13
N HIS A 424 4.87 4.10 6.33
CA HIS A 424 3.53 4.65 6.50
C HIS A 424 3.42 6.06 5.91
N ALA A 425 4.38 6.93 6.22
CA ALA A 425 4.40 8.31 5.74
C ALA A 425 4.48 8.40 4.20
N SER A 426 5.20 7.47 3.55
CA SER A 426 5.29 7.46 2.08
C SER A 426 3.95 7.26 1.37
N LEU A 427 2.96 6.66 2.06
CA LEU A 427 1.64 6.44 1.47
C LEU A 427 0.91 7.76 1.23
N ALA A 428 1.23 8.83 1.98
CA ALA A 428 0.63 10.15 1.77
C ALA A 428 0.86 10.67 0.34
N ALA A 429 2.09 10.54 -0.19
CA ALA A 429 2.43 10.96 -1.55
C ALA A 429 1.60 10.19 -2.61
N LEU A 430 1.47 8.88 -2.42
CA LEU A 430 0.71 8.02 -3.33
C LEU A 430 -0.79 8.36 -3.28
N ARG A 431 -1.38 8.40 -2.08
CA ARG A 431 -2.80 8.75 -1.90
C ARG A 431 -3.12 10.12 -2.48
N ALA A 432 -2.19 11.07 -2.37
CA ALA A 432 -2.36 12.40 -2.92
C ALA A 432 -2.34 12.39 -4.46
N ALA A 433 -1.30 11.81 -5.06
CA ALA A 433 -1.16 11.71 -6.52
C ALA A 433 -2.31 10.92 -7.18
N GLU A 434 -2.77 9.85 -6.53
CA GLU A 434 -3.90 9.04 -6.98
C GLU A 434 -5.22 9.81 -7.04
N THR A 435 -5.43 10.74 -6.11
CA THR A 435 -6.73 11.41 -5.91
C THR A 435 -6.77 12.87 -6.31
N TRP A 436 -5.60 13.47 -6.56
CA TRP A 436 -5.42 14.91 -6.70
C TRP A 436 -5.95 15.71 -5.51
N ARG A 437 -5.81 15.14 -4.31
CA ARG A 437 -6.09 15.82 -3.05
C ARG A 437 -4.82 15.81 -2.23
N PRO A 438 -4.39 16.94 -1.66
CA PRO A 438 -3.28 16.92 -0.73
C PRO A 438 -3.62 16.00 0.45
N VAL A 439 -2.60 15.37 1.01
CA VAL A 439 -2.70 14.48 2.17
C VAL A 439 -1.89 15.07 3.32
N VAL A 440 -2.54 15.33 4.44
CA VAL A 440 -1.90 15.69 5.71
C VAL A 440 -1.83 14.42 6.55
N HIS A 441 -0.62 13.85 6.69
CA HIS A 441 -0.37 12.71 7.56
C HIS A 441 0.14 13.22 8.91
N ALA A 442 -0.77 13.28 9.89
CA ALA A 442 -0.49 13.75 11.24
C ALA A 442 -0.31 12.54 12.15
N THR A 443 0.85 12.47 12.82
CA THR A 443 1.15 11.34 13.69
C THR A 443 1.24 11.76 15.15
N LEU A 444 0.73 10.92 16.03
CA LEU A 444 0.96 11.03 17.47
C LEU A 444 2.45 10.78 17.78
N THR A 445 2.97 9.74 17.13
CA THR A 445 4.37 9.29 17.09
C THR A 445 4.65 8.72 15.71
N GLY A 446 5.86 8.89 15.20
CA GLY A 446 6.23 8.46 13.86
C GLY A 446 6.75 9.59 13.01
N VAL A 447 6.44 9.53 11.72
CA VAL A 447 6.80 10.56 10.75
C VAL A 447 5.52 11.27 10.34
N SER A 448 5.36 12.53 10.74
CA SER A 448 4.32 13.38 10.17
C SER A 448 4.83 14.04 8.89
N ALA A 449 4.02 14.02 7.85
CA ALA A 449 4.37 14.51 6.52
C ALA A 449 3.15 15.09 5.80
N VAL A 450 3.38 16.07 4.93
CA VAL A 450 2.35 16.62 4.06
C VAL A 450 2.74 16.41 2.61
N ALA A 451 1.79 15.91 1.82
CA ALA A 451 1.94 15.75 0.38
C ALA A 451 0.92 16.64 -0.35
N GLY A 452 1.39 17.38 -1.36
CA GLY A 452 0.56 18.18 -2.25
C GLY A 452 -0.23 17.31 -3.24
N PRO A 453 -1.13 17.89 -4.05
CA PRO A 453 -2.05 17.16 -4.93
C PRO A 453 -1.39 16.24 -5.97
N ARG A 454 -0.11 16.44 -6.32
CA ARG A 454 0.62 15.59 -7.27
C ARG A 454 1.54 14.59 -6.53
N GLY A 455 1.45 14.54 -5.20
CA GLY A 455 2.28 13.71 -4.32
C GLY A 455 3.64 14.31 -3.98
N GLU A 456 3.91 15.54 -4.37
CA GLU A 456 5.09 16.32 -3.98
C GLU A 456 5.10 16.62 -2.47
N ALA A 457 6.28 16.63 -1.85
CA ALA A 457 6.41 16.96 -0.43
C ALA A 457 6.12 18.45 -0.19
N VAL A 458 5.40 18.75 0.89
CA VAL A 458 5.09 20.12 1.34
C VAL A 458 5.73 20.35 2.70
N GLY A 459 6.65 21.31 2.76
CA GLY A 459 7.39 21.64 3.99
C GLY A 459 8.31 20.52 4.47
N THR A 460 8.76 20.64 5.73
CA THR A 460 9.63 19.64 6.36
C THR A 460 8.83 18.59 7.12
N THR A 461 9.32 17.35 7.16
CA THR A 461 8.70 16.30 7.95
C THR A 461 8.98 16.47 9.44
N LEU A 462 8.05 16.04 10.30
CA LEU A 462 8.31 15.83 11.72
C LEU A 462 8.74 14.38 11.91
N GLY A 463 10.00 14.14 12.25
CA GLY A 463 10.54 12.80 12.46
C GLY A 463 10.13 12.16 13.79
N THR A 464 10.53 10.90 14.00
CA THR A 464 10.17 10.06 15.16
C THR A 464 10.55 10.67 16.51
N GLU A 465 11.67 11.39 16.57
CA GLU A 465 12.21 11.96 17.82
C GLU A 465 11.57 13.30 18.21
N ARG A 466 10.68 13.86 17.38
CA ARG A 466 10.17 15.22 17.56
C ARG A 466 8.93 15.25 18.45
N SER A 467 8.92 16.18 19.40
CA SER A 467 7.73 16.66 20.11
C SER A 467 7.49 18.12 19.72
N ALA A 468 6.67 18.35 18.69
CA ALA A 468 6.54 19.65 18.03
C ALA A 468 5.17 19.85 17.37
N SER A 469 4.83 21.11 17.10
CA SER A 469 3.79 21.50 16.15
C SER A 469 4.42 22.20 14.95
N ALA A 470 3.82 22.07 13.77
CA ALA A 470 4.25 22.74 12.55
C ALA A 470 3.05 23.13 11.68
N VAL A 471 3.13 24.31 11.06
CA VAL A 471 2.10 24.83 10.16
C VAL A 471 2.56 24.64 8.72
N TYR A 472 1.68 24.09 7.90
CA TYR A 472 1.93 23.82 6.49
C TYR A 472 0.97 24.65 5.63
N GLU A 473 1.51 25.31 4.60
CA GLU A 473 0.71 25.87 3.51
C GLU A 473 0.41 24.76 2.51
N VAL A 474 -0.76 24.14 2.66
CA VAL A 474 -1.16 22.96 1.90
C VAL A 474 -1.81 23.40 0.59
N PRO A 475 -1.23 23.07 -0.59
CA PRO A 475 -1.81 23.42 -1.87
C PRO A 475 -3.07 22.62 -2.13
N LEU A 476 -4.16 23.30 -2.48
CA LEU A 476 -5.42 22.71 -2.88
C LEU A 476 -5.47 22.51 -4.39
N ALA A 477 -6.29 21.55 -4.82
CA ALA A 477 -6.50 21.25 -6.23
C ALA A 477 -7.99 21.03 -6.56
N ARG A 478 -8.35 21.43 -7.79
CA ARG A 478 -9.62 21.12 -8.44
C ARG A 478 -9.42 20.05 -9.51
N GLY A 479 -10.54 19.43 -9.88
CA GLY A 479 -10.59 18.32 -10.83
C GLY A 479 -10.69 16.95 -10.16
N THR A 480 -10.83 15.94 -11.00
CA THR A 480 -10.97 14.53 -10.58
C THR A 480 -9.97 13.73 -11.39
N SER A 481 -9.04 13.06 -10.70
CA SER A 481 -8.05 12.23 -11.38
C SER A 481 -8.74 11.11 -12.17
N PRO A 482 -8.14 10.62 -13.28
CA PRO A 482 -8.68 9.46 -13.99
C PRO A 482 -8.87 8.24 -13.08
N TYR A 483 -7.96 7.99 -12.14
CA TYR A 483 -8.08 6.89 -11.18
C TYR A 483 -9.31 7.03 -10.28
N VAL A 484 -9.67 8.24 -9.82
CA VAL A 484 -10.89 8.43 -9.02
C VAL A 484 -12.15 8.12 -9.84
N ARG A 485 -12.14 8.43 -11.14
CA ARG A 485 -13.26 8.17 -12.07
C ARG A 485 -13.40 6.69 -12.40
N THR A 486 -12.30 6.02 -12.77
CA THR A 486 -12.32 4.68 -13.35
C THR A 486 -12.07 3.57 -12.33
N GLY A 487 -11.43 3.88 -11.20
CA GLY A 487 -11.09 2.90 -10.19
C GLY A 487 -10.00 1.93 -10.63
N ASP A 488 -10.13 0.67 -10.22
CA ASP A 488 -9.06 -0.33 -10.29
C ASP A 488 -8.99 -1.04 -11.66
N LEU A 489 -9.01 -0.28 -12.77
CA LEU A 489 -8.96 -0.83 -14.14
C LEU A 489 -7.73 -1.71 -14.40
N ALA A 490 -6.57 -1.38 -13.83
CA ALA A 490 -5.37 -2.21 -13.95
C ALA A 490 -5.57 -3.61 -13.36
N VAL A 491 -6.34 -3.71 -12.27
CA VAL A 491 -6.72 -4.98 -11.65
C VAL A 491 -7.69 -5.73 -12.54
N LEU A 492 -8.77 -5.08 -13.00
CA LEU A 492 -9.75 -5.71 -13.90
C LEU A 492 -9.11 -6.20 -15.20
N GLY A 493 -8.25 -5.40 -15.82
CA GLY A 493 -7.48 -5.79 -17.01
C GLY A 493 -6.59 -7.00 -16.74
N SER A 494 -5.93 -7.05 -15.57
CA SER A 494 -5.10 -8.20 -15.17
C SER A 494 -5.93 -9.47 -14.97
N VAL A 495 -7.12 -9.38 -14.38
CA VAL A 495 -8.05 -10.52 -14.27
C VAL A 495 -8.42 -11.02 -15.67
N THR A 496 -8.82 -10.12 -16.57
CA THR A 496 -9.17 -10.47 -17.96
C THR A 496 -8.01 -11.16 -18.68
N VAL A 497 -6.79 -10.64 -18.56
CA VAL A 497 -5.59 -11.26 -19.14
C VAL A 497 -5.41 -12.70 -18.64
N LEU A 498 -5.57 -12.93 -17.34
CA LEU A 498 -5.40 -14.26 -16.75
C LEU A 498 -6.50 -15.23 -17.17
N VAL A 499 -7.76 -14.78 -17.24
CA VAL A 499 -8.88 -15.58 -17.73
C VAL A 499 -8.68 -15.97 -19.20
N CYS A 500 -8.33 -15.01 -20.06
CA CYS A 500 -8.04 -15.27 -21.47
C CYS A 500 -6.85 -16.22 -21.64
N TYR A 501 -5.80 -16.07 -20.84
CA TYR A 501 -4.65 -16.98 -20.86
C TYR A 501 -5.04 -18.40 -20.41
N ALA A 502 -5.84 -18.53 -19.35
CA ALA A 502 -6.34 -19.83 -18.87
C ALA A 502 -7.23 -20.51 -19.93
N ALA A 503 -8.16 -19.79 -20.54
CA ALA A 503 -9.01 -20.30 -21.61
C ALA A 503 -8.19 -20.76 -22.83
N ALA A 504 -7.23 -19.94 -23.28
CA ALA A 504 -6.38 -20.28 -24.42
C ALA A 504 -5.49 -21.51 -24.14
N THR A 505 -5.00 -21.67 -22.91
CA THR A 505 -4.21 -22.85 -22.54
C THR A 505 -5.06 -24.12 -22.42
N ALA A 506 -6.28 -24.02 -21.88
CA ALA A 506 -7.24 -25.12 -21.83
C ALA A 506 -7.68 -25.57 -23.24
N ALA A 507 -8.03 -24.63 -24.12
CA ALA A 507 -8.41 -24.92 -25.51
C ALA A 507 -7.28 -25.66 -26.26
N ARG A 508 -6.03 -25.21 -26.14
CA ARG A 508 -4.88 -25.90 -26.75
C ARG A 508 -4.68 -27.31 -26.19
N ALA A 509 -4.92 -27.52 -24.90
CA ALA A 509 -4.82 -28.84 -24.28
C ALA A 509 -5.91 -29.79 -24.80
N LEU A 510 -7.15 -29.31 -24.94
CA LEU A 510 -8.27 -30.07 -25.50
C LEU A 510 -8.04 -30.42 -26.98
N LEU A 511 -7.60 -29.46 -27.80
CA LEU A 511 -7.27 -29.70 -29.20
C LEU A 511 -6.17 -30.76 -29.36
N ARG A 512 -5.11 -30.70 -28.53
CA ARG A 512 -4.05 -31.71 -28.53
C ARG A 512 -4.53 -33.09 -28.11
N ARG A 513 -5.50 -33.19 -27.19
CA ARG A 513 -6.12 -34.47 -26.81
C ARG A 513 -6.94 -35.04 -27.97
N ARG A 514 -7.80 -34.23 -28.59
CA ARG A 514 -8.59 -34.64 -29.77
C ARG A 514 -7.73 -35.10 -30.95
N SER A 515 -6.64 -34.39 -31.24
CA SER A 515 -5.70 -34.82 -32.29
C SER A 515 -5.00 -36.16 -31.96
N ARG A 516 -4.76 -36.46 -30.68
CA ARG A 516 -4.18 -37.75 -30.25
C ARG A 516 -5.20 -38.90 -30.28
N GLU A 517 -6.47 -38.62 -30.01
CA GLU A 517 -7.56 -39.58 -30.11
C GLU A 517 -7.93 -39.89 -31.58
N GLY A 518 -7.90 -38.89 -32.46
CA GLY A 518 -8.17 -39.06 -33.89
C GLY A 518 -7.11 -39.90 -34.63
N VAL A 519 -5.86 -39.91 -34.16
CA VAL A 519 -4.77 -40.75 -34.71
C VAL A 519 -4.85 -42.20 -34.22
N ARG A 520 -5.68 -42.50 -33.21
CA ARG A 520 -5.80 -43.83 -32.60
C ARG A 520 -6.94 -44.71 -33.15
N LYS A 521 -7.70 -44.26 -34.16
CA LYS A 521 -8.66 -45.15 -34.85
C LYS A 521 -7.89 -46.15 -35.75
N PRO A 522 -8.04 -47.47 -35.55
CA PRO A 522 -7.41 -48.45 -36.43
C PRO A 522 -8.02 -48.36 -37.83
N ALA A 523 -7.18 -48.53 -38.86
CA ALA A 523 -7.64 -48.68 -40.23
C ALA A 523 -8.63 -49.84 -40.33
N PRO A 524 -9.72 -49.72 -41.11
CA PRO A 524 -10.62 -50.84 -41.30
C PRO A 524 -9.85 -51.97 -41.98
N GLU A 525 -9.90 -53.17 -41.38
CA GLU A 525 -9.43 -54.40 -42.03
C GLU A 525 -10.15 -54.53 -43.37
N ARG A 526 -9.39 -54.45 -44.47
CA ARG A 526 -9.88 -54.80 -45.79
C ARG A 526 -10.08 -56.32 -45.78
N ARG A 527 -11.34 -56.74 -45.85
CA ARG A 527 -11.72 -58.11 -46.24
C ARG A 527 -11.50 -58.32 -47.73
#